data_AF-A0A4Q4VSE5-F1
#
_entry.id   AF-A0A4Q4VSE5-F1
#
_cell.length_a   1.000
_cell.length_b   1.000
_cell.length_c   1.000
_cell.angle_alpha   90.00
_cell.angle_beta   90.00
_cell.angle_gamma   90.00
#
_symmetry.space_group_name_H-M   'P 1'
#
loop_
_entity.id
_entity.type
_entity.pdbx_description
1 polymer ?
#
loop_
_entity_poly.entity_id
_entity_poly.type
_entity_poly.pdbx_seq_one_letter_code
_entity_poly.pdbx_strand_id
1 'polypeptide(L)'
;MAPVTTRVLRAISAVPFLLLAAWSFGVMDLDKMSSHTQPIAESGVIEWDGGKVDIIDHFYNVEVLDRIWRGGTATFSTSTLGYDSIASWQVFSFLVDVGPIYAIWILESYRGASAWTPMYLYV
;
A
#
# COMPACT_ATOMS: atom_id res chain seq x y z
N MET A 1 -14.54 25.42 15.75
CA MET A 1 -15.05 24.11 15.25
C MET A 1 -15.88 24.36 13.99
N ALA A 2 -15.75 23.53 12.95
CA ALA A 2 -16.57 23.67 11.74
C ALA A 2 -18.06 23.40 12.04
N PRO A 3 -19.01 24.14 11.43
CA PRO A 3 -20.44 23.91 11.56
C PRO A 3 -20.85 22.49 11.18
N VAL A 4 -21.91 21.95 11.81
CA VAL A 4 -22.45 20.61 11.52
C VAL A 4 -22.78 20.44 10.04
N THR A 5 -23.39 21.46 9.43
CA THR A 5 -23.72 21.48 7.99
C THR A 5 -22.49 21.27 7.11
N THR A 6 -21.35 21.86 7.47
CA THR A 6 -20.09 21.69 6.74
C THR A 6 -19.54 20.27 6.89
N ARG A 7 -19.72 19.62 8.05
CA ARG A 7 -19.28 18.23 8.27
C ARG A 7 -20.11 17.24 7.46
N VAL A 8 -21.43 17.42 7.46
CA VAL A 8 -22.36 16.57 6.69
C VAL A 8 -22.09 16.69 5.19
N LEU A 9 -21.88 17.91 4.69
CA LEU A 9 -21.56 18.13 3.28
C LEU A 9 -20.26 17.42 2.88
N ARG A 10 -19.19 17.55 3.69
CA ARG A 10 -17.92 16.86 3.45
C ARG A 10 -18.07 15.35 3.46
N ALA A 11 -18.87 14.81 4.39
CA ALA A 11 -19.14 13.37 4.45
C ALA A 11 -19.84 12.89 3.18
N ILE A 12 -20.90 13.58 2.74
CA ILE A 12 -21.62 13.25 1.50
C ILE A 12 -20.70 13.33 0.29
N SER A 13 -19.87 14.38 0.19
CA SER A 13 -18.90 14.53 -0.89
C SER A 13 -17.83 13.43 -0.90
N ALA A 14 -17.53 12.80 0.24
CA ALA A 14 -16.58 11.70 0.32
C ALA A 14 -17.16 10.34 -0.11
N VAL A 15 -18.49 10.16 -0.03
CA VAL A 15 -19.15 8.87 -0.33
C VAL A 15 -18.79 8.31 -1.71
N PRO A 16 -18.80 9.08 -2.81
CA PRO A 16 -18.44 8.54 -4.12
C PRO A 16 -17.02 7.95 -4.15
N PHE A 17 -16.06 8.59 -3.48
CA PHE A 17 -14.68 8.11 -3.39
C PHE A 17 -14.57 6.83 -2.55
N LEU A 18 -15.34 6.74 -1.47
CA LEU A 18 -15.42 5.52 -0.65
C LEU A 18 -16.03 4.35 -1.42
N LEU A 19 -17.07 4.61 -2.21
CA LEU A 19 -17.69 3.61 -3.09
C LEU A 19 -16.72 3.15 -4.18
N LEU A 20 -15.98 4.08 -4.80
CA LEU A 20 -14.94 3.74 -5.76
C LEU A 20 -13.84 2.90 -5.13
N ALA A 21 -13.37 3.24 -3.93
CA ALA A 21 -12.36 2.46 -3.21
C ALA A 21 -12.87 1.04 -2.90
N ALA A 22 -14.11 0.91 -2.40
CA ALA A 22 -14.72 -0.38 -2.14
C ALA A 22 -14.90 -1.21 -3.42
N TRP A 23 -15.28 -0.56 -4.53
CA TRP A 23 -15.39 -1.20 -5.83
C TRP A 23 -14.03 -1.69 -6.32
N SER A 24 -13.01 -0.82 -6.31
CA SER A 24 -11.63 -1.17 -6.67
C SER A 24 -11.11 -2.34 -5.85
N PHE A 25 -11.37 -2.36 -4.54
CA PHE A 25 -11.01 -3.49 -3.69
C PHE A 25 -11.76 -4.77 -4.07
N GLY A 26 -13.05 -4.68 -4.41
CA GLY A 26 -13.87 -5.83 -4.82
C GLY A 26 -13.49 -6.40 -6.19
N VAL A 27 -12.97 -5.60 -7.11
CA VAL A 27 -12.50 -6.06 -8.43
C VAL A 27 -11.03 -6.44 -8.45
N MET A 28 -10.29 -6.16 -7.37
CA MET A 28 -8.88 -6.55 -7.26
C MET A 28 -8.78 -8.07 -7.12
N ASP A 29 -8.09 -8.71 -8.06
CA ASP A 29 -7.88 -10.16 -8.08
C ASP A 29 -6.74 -10.56 -7.13
N LEU A 30 -7.08 -10.60 -5.84
CA LEU A 30 -6.17 -10.94 -4.75
C LEU A 30 -5.62 -12.36 -4.86
N ASP A 31 -6.43 -13.30 -5.35
CA ASP A 31 -6.03 -14.70 -5.50
C ASP A 31 -4.94 -14.84 -6.56
N LYS A 32 -5.12 -14.18 -7.71
CA LYS A 32 -4.09 -14.15 -8.77
C LYS A 32 -2.82 -13.44 -8.32
N MET A 33 -2.92 -12.36 -7.56
CA MET A 33 -1.75 -11.70 -6.98
C MET A 33 -1.02 -12.61 -5.99
N SER A 34 -1.75 -13.29 -5.09
CA SER A 34 -1.18 -14.19 -4.09
C SER A 34 -0.49 -15.38 -4.75
N SER A 35 -1.14 -16.03 -5.71
CA SER A 35 -0.57 -17.18 -6.42
C SER A 35 0.77 -16.89 -7.13
N HIS A 36 0.99 -15.66 -7.59
CA HIS A 36 2.28 -15.27 -8.19
C HIS A 36 3.31 -14.88 -7.14
N THR A 37 2.89 -14.16 -6.10
CA THR A 37 3.83 -13.49 -5.19
C THR A 37 4.21 -14.36 -3.99
N GLN A 38 3.26 -15.17 -3.51
CA GLN A 38 3.44 -16.01 -2.33
C GLN A 38 4.58 -17.04 -2.51
N PRO A 39 4.73 -17.73 -3.66
CA PRO A 39 5.87 -18.64 -3.86
C PRO A 39 7.23 -17.94 -3.76
N ILE A 40 7.33 -16.70 -4.27
CA ILE A 40 8.56 -15.87 -4.19
C ILE A 40 8.81 -15.44 -2.74
N ALA A 41 7.75 -15.02 -2.04
CA ALA A 41 7.86 -14.64 -0.63
C ALA A 41 8.30 -15.84 0.23
N GLU A 42 7.76 -17.03 -0.02
CA GLU A 42 8.05 -18.27 0.72
C GLU A 42 9.43 -18.85 0.39
N SER A 43 9.87 -18.79 -0.87
CA SER A 43 11.23 -19.22 -1.27
C SER A 43 12.31 -18.38 -0.61
N GLY A 44 12.00 -17.11 -0.30
CA GLY A 44 12.97 -16.15 0.22
C GLY A 44 13.98 -15.68 -0.83
N VAL A 45 13.74 -15.98 -2.11
CA VAL A 45 14.63 -15.63 -3.22
C VAL A 45 13.79 -15.12 -4.39
N ILE A 46 14.17 -13.97 -4.94
CA ILE A 46 13.64 -13.43 -6.18
C ILE A 46 14.60 -13.83 -7.30
N GLU A 47 14.13 -14.60 -8.27
CA GLU A 47 14.93 -15.11 -9.39
C GLU A 47 14.27 -14.78 -10.73
N TRP A 48 15.08 -14.38 -11.71
CA TRP A 48 14.68 -14.08 -13.08
C TRP A 48 15.82 -14.39 -14.05
N ASP A 49 15.56 -14.34 -15.36
CA ASP A 49 16.54 -14.69 -16.40
C ASP A 49 17.87 -13.91 -16.32
N GLY A 50 17.87 -12.74 -15.67
CA GLY A 50 19.03 -11.86 -15.54
C GLY A 50 19.73 -11.91 -14.18
N GLY A 51 19.25 -12.70 -13.21
CA GLY A 51 19.87 -12.78 -11.90
C GLY A 51 18.97 -13.32 -10.79
N LYS A 52 19.52 -13.30 -9.58
CA LYS A 52 18.80 -13.68 -8.36
C LYS A 52 19.21 -12.79 -7.20
N VAL A 53 18.30 -12.58 -6.24
CA VAL A 53 18.56 -11.87 -5.00
C VAL A 53 17.79 -12.49 -3.85
N ASP A 54 18.45 -12.62 -2.71
CA ASP A 54 17.83 -13.12 -1.48
C ASP A 54 16.98 -12.02 -0.83
N ILE A 55 15.80 -12.40 -0.33
CA ILE A 55 14.93 -11.54 0.46
C ILE A 55 15.45 -11.52 1.90
N ILE A 56 15.54 -10.33 2.49
CA ILE A 56 15.89 -10.17 3.91
C ILE A 56 14.75 -10.76 4.75
N ASP A 57 15.05 -11.83 5.47
CA ASP A 57 14.05 -12.62 6.22
C ASP A 57 13.71 -12.02 7.60
N HIS A 58 14.65 -11.31 8.23
CA HIS A 58 14.51 -10.76 9.59
C HIS A 58 14.85 -9.26 9.63
N PHE A 59 14.06 -8.44 8.93
CA PHE A 59 14.30 -7.00 8.86
C PHE A 59 13.84 -6.29 10.16
N TYR A 60 12.66 -6.64 10.67
CA TYR A 60 12.06 -6.08 11.88
C TYR A 60 12.34 -6.92 13.13
N ASN A 61 12.76 -8.18 12.98
CA ASN A 61 12.91 -9.16 14.06
C ASN A 61 11.60 -9.40 14.83
N VAL A 62 10.48 -9.29 14.11
CA VAL A 62 9.13 -9.51 14.60
C VAL A 62 8.40 -10.29 13.52
N GLU A 63 8.13 -11.57 13.77
CA GLU A 63 7.65 -12.54 12.78
C GLU A 63 6.49 -12.03 11.91
N VAL A 64 5.50 -11.37 12.52
CA VAL A 64 4.35 -10.81 11.80
C VAL A 64 4.78 -9.69 10.84
N LEU A 65 5.66 -8.80 11.29
CA LEU A 65 6.17 -7.69 10.47
C LEU A 65 7.10 -8.20 9.38
N ASP A 66 7.92 -9.20 9.68
CA ASP A 66 8.84 -9.82 8.75
C ASP A 66 8.08 -10.61 7.65
N ARG A 67 6.96 -11.26 7.98
CA ARG A 67 6.09 -11.88 6.99
C ARG A 67 5.48 -10.84 6.03
N ILE A 68 5.02 -9.71 6.56
CA ILE A 68 4.52 -8.59 5.73
C ILE A 68 5.64 -8.04 4.85
N TRP A 69 6.84 -7.87 5.42
CA TRP A 69 8.02 -7.40 4.71
C TRP A 69 8.41 -8.30 3.54
N ARG A 70 8.45 -9.63 3.74
CA ARG A 70 8.74 -10.61 2.67
C ARG A 70 7.72 -10.52 1.54
N GLY A 71 6.43 -10.49 1.89
CA GLY A 71 5.34 -10.37 0.91
C GLY A 71 5.41 -9.06 0.12
N GLY A 72 5.68 -7.94 0.81
CA GLY A 72 5.87 -6.63 0.17
C GLY A 72 7.10 -6.62 -0.75
N THR A 73 8.23 -7.13 -0.28
CA THR A 73 9.47 -7.21 -1.06
C THR A 73 9.26 -8.02 -2.34
N ALA A 74 8.64 -9.20 -2.24
CA ALA A 74 8.30 -10.01 -3.40
C ALA A 74 7.37 -9.27 -4.37
N THR A 75 6.26 -8.68 -3.87
CA THR A 75 5.28 -7.94 -4.69
C THR A 75 5.93 -6.79 -5.46
N PHE A 76 6.73 -5.98 -4.76
CA PHE A 76 7.22 -4.71 -5.28
C PHE A 76 8.56 -4.82 -6.00
N SER A 77 9.28 -5.93 -5.88
CA SER A 77 10.60 -6.14 -6.48
C SER A 77 10.63 -5.94 -7.99
N THR A 78 9.54 -6.25 -8.71
CA THR A 78 9.44 -6.03 -10.16
C THR A 78 9.64 -4.56 -10.57
N SER A 79 9.22 -3.60 -9.73
CA SER A 79 9.45 -2.17 -9.99
C SER A 79 10.91 -1.76 -9.86
N THR A 80 11.67 -2.45 -9.01
CA THR A 80 13.10 -2.19 -8.77
C THR A 80 14.00 -2.94 -9.75
N LEU A 81 13.69 -4.21 -9.99
CA LEU A 81 14.53 -5.14 -10.76
C LEU A 81 14.16 -5.21 -12.24
N GLY A 82 12.95 -4.76 -12.62
CA GLY A 82 12.55 -4.61 -14.01
C GLY A 82 12.40 -5.91 -14.79
N TYR A 83 12.30 -7.07 -14.12
CA TYR A 83 12.23 -8.38 -14.77
C TYR A 83 10.88 -8.66 -15.46
N ASP A 84 9.86 -7.84 -15.21
CA ASP A 84 8.62 -7.77 -15.99
C ASP A 84 8.36 -6.31 -16.40
N SER A 85 8.56 -5.98 -17.67
CA SER A 85 8.44 -4.60 -18.17
C SER A 85 7.05 -3.98 -18.02
N ILE A 86 5.99 -4.79 -18.02
CA ILE A 86 4.60 -4.31 -17.89
C ILE A 86 4.29 -4.08 -16.42
N ALA A 87 4.56 -5.10 -15.58
CA ALA A 87 4.30 -5.01 -14.15
C ALA A 87 5.19 -3.97 -13.47
N SER A 88 6.45 -3.83 -13.90
CA SER A 88 7.41 -2.88 -13.33
C SER A 88 6.87 -1.46 -13.34
N TRP A 89 6.34 -0.99 -14.47
CA TRP A 89 5.78 0.36 -14.58
C TRP A 89 4.49 0.56 -13.77
N GLN A 90 3.61 -0.45 -13.78
CA GLN A 90 2.36 -0.41 -13.04
C GLN A 90 2.62 -0.34 -11.52
N VAL A 91 3.55 -1.16 -11.04
CA VAL A 91 3.92 -1.22 -9.62
C VAL A 91 4.69 0.03 -9.20
N PHE A 92 5.57 0.54 -10.06
CA PHE A 92 6.25 1.81 -9.83
C PHE A 92 5.26 2.96 -9.68
N SER A 93 4.31 3.09 -10.61
CA SER A 93 3.28 4.13 -10.58
C SER A 93 2.43 4.03 -9.30
N PHE A 94 2.04 2.81 -8.90
CA PHE A 94 1.32 2.58 -7.65
C PHE A 94 2.11 3.09 -6.42
N LEU A 95 3.41 2.77 -6.32
CA LEU A 95 4.24 3.25 -5.20
C LEU A 95 4.39 4.77 -5.20
N VAL A 96 4.50 5.39 -6.38
CA VAL A 96 4.54 6.85 -6.53
C VAL A 96 3.22 7.48 -6.09
N ASP A 97 2.08 6.91 -6.48
CA ASP A 97 0.75 7.43 -6.14
C ASP A 97 0.44 7.33 -4.63
N VAL A 98 1.03 6.34 -3.96
CA VAL A 98 0.91 6.16 -2.50
C VAL A 98 1.65 7.26 -1.72
N GLY A 99 2.75 7.80 -2.26
CA GLY A 99 3.54 8.85 -1.60
C GLY A 99 2.73 10.10 -1.24
N PRO A 100 2.02 10.73 -2.20
CA PRO A 100 1.12 11.85 -1.94
C PRO A 100 0.04 11.54 -0.91
N ILE A 101 -0.49 10.30 -0.88
CA ILE A 101 -1.50 9.89 0.11
C ILE A 101 -0.92 9.97 1.53
N TYR A 102 0.27 9.40 1.75
CA TYR A 102 0.95 9.51 3.04
C TYR A 102 1.25 10.97 3.40
N ALA A 103 1.69 11.78 2.45
CA ALA A 103 1.94 13.20 2.69
C ALA A 103 0.65 13.94 3.13
N ILE A 104 -0.47 13.69 2.45
CA ILE A 104 -1.78 14.25 2.83
C ILE A 104 -2.16 13.79 4.23
N TRP A 105 -1.99 12.50 4.55
CA TRP A 105 -2.36 11.97 5.86
C TRP A 105 -1.53 12.57 6.98
N ILE A 106 -0.21 12.71 6.80
CA ILE A 106 0.67 13.36 7.76
C ILE A 106 0.24 14.82 7.95
N LEU A 107 -0.01 15.57 6.88
CA LEU A 107 -0.41 16.97 7.00
C LEU A 107 -1.80 17.13 7.66
N GLU A 108 -2.75 16.26 7.35
CA GLU A 108 -4.10 16.30 7.92
C GLU A 108 -4.15 15.82 9.38
N SER A 109 -3.21 14.99 9.85
CA SER A 109 -3.13 14.58 11.25
C SER A 109 -2.80 15.75 12.18
N TYR A 110 -1.96 16.70 11.72
CA TYR A 110 -1.59 17.91 12.46
C TYR A 110 -2.67 18.99 12.52
N ARG A 111 -3.78 18.84 11.79
CA ARG A 111 -4.87 19.82 11.87
C ARG A 111 -5.51 19.76 13.24
N GLY A 112 -5.73 20.93 13.86
CA GLY A 112 -6.44 21.01 15.14
C GLY A 112 -7.86 20.43 15.14
N ALA A 113 -8.48 20.28 13.96
CA ALA A 113 -9.76 19.59 13.82
C ALA A 113 -9.66 18.06 13.91
N SER A 114 -8.48 17.50 13.70
CA SER A 114 -8.16 16.07 13.76
C SER A 114 -7.70 15.63 15.15
N ALA A 115 -7.43 16.57 16.07
CA ALA A 115 -7.00 16.26 17.44
C ALA A 115 -7.94 15.25 18.11
N TRP A 116 -7.36 14.21 18.71
CA TRP A 116 -8.07 13.12 19.40
C TRP A 116 -8.97 12.23 18.51
N THR A 117 -8.87 12.35 17.19
CA THR A 117 -9.47 11.39 16.25
C THR A 117 -8.46 10.30 15.89
N PRO A 118 -8.87 9.14 15.34
CA PRO A 118 -7.92 8.15 14.83
C PRO A 118 -6.91 8.74 13.83
N MET A 119 -7.31 9.76 13.05
CA MET A 119 -6.42 10.47 12.12
C MET A 119 -5.23 11.14 12.81
N TYR A 120 -5.39 11.52 14.08
CA TYR A 120 -4.31 12.10 14.89
C TYR A 120 -3.17 11.12 15.16
N LEU A 121 -3.47 9.81 15.18
CA LEU A 121 -2.52 8.75 15.51
C LEU A 121 -1.75 8.22 14.28
N TYR A 122 -1.97 8.80 13.10
CA TYR A 122 -1.26 8.44 11.87
C TYR A 122 0.17 9.04 11.79
N VAL A 123 0.64 9.64 12.89
CA VAL A 123 2.02 10.09 13.12
C VAL A 123 2.49 9.55 14.47
#